data_AF-A0A7W5EVD9-F1
#
_entry.id   AF-A0A7W5EVD9-F1
#
_cell.length_a   1.000
_cell.length_b   1.000
_cell.length_c   1.000
_cell.angle_alpha   90.00
_cell.angle_beta   90.00
_cell.angle_gamma   90.00
#
_symmetry.space_group_name_H-M   'P 1'
#
loop_
_entity.id
_entity.type
_entity.pdbx_description
1 polymer ?
#
loop_
_entity_poly.entity_id
_entity_poly.type
_entity_poly.pdbx_seq_one_letter_code
_entity_poly.pdbx_strand_id
1 'polypeptide(L)'
;MSRSAYVTDLRTLQSECTANYVRLTRLLGDLEAGESREVELVNQGRRLGALCLKVQERAPYTSIIRVSQHGVLDAVIDTPRMRVHLYHDVRMAEVTDFQRQRHFDGRYRYPNARMHQPDEKLQLNRFLGEWLDHGLAHGHSLDLPQLP
;
A
#
# COMPACT_ATOMS: atom_id res chain seq x y z
N MET A 1 -31.52 20.98 3.97
CA MET A 1 -31.17 19.71 3.30
C MET A 1 -30.25 18.91 4.22
N SER A 2 -30.71 17.79 4.79
CA SER A 2 -29.91 16.95 5.68
C SER A 2 -28.82 16.24 4.86
N ARG A 3 -27.56 16.65 5.02
CA ARG A 3 -26.42 15.90 4.46
C ARG A 3 -26.38 14.53 5.14
N SER A 4 -26.64 13.48 4.38
CA SER A 4 -26.43 12.09 4.80
C SER A 4 -24.99 11.95 5.28
N ALA A 5 -24.79 11.51 6.52
CA ALA A 5 -23.48 11.07 6.95
C ALA A 5 -23.07 9.89 6.07
N TYR A 6 -21.88 9.94 5.49
CA TYR A 6 -21.35 8.81 4.75
C TYR A 6 -21.13 7.63 5.71
N VAL A 7 -21.61 6.46 5.31
CA VAL A 7 -21.42 5.20 6.02
C VAL A 7 -20.27 4.47 5.32
N THR A 8 -19.17 4.25 6.03
CA THR A 8 -18.01 3.52 5.51
C THR A 8 -18.40 2.11 5.11
N ASP A 9 -18.15 1.74 3.85
CA ASP A 9 -18.28 0.36 3.39
C ASP A 9 -17.11 -0.49 3.92
N LEU A 10 -17.31 -0.98 5.15
CA LEU A 10 -16.33 -1.80 5.85
C LEU A 10 -16.06 -3.13 5.13
N ARG A 11 -17.06 -3.68 4.44
CA ARG A 11 -16.92 -4.96 3.72
C ARG A 11 -15.93 -4.78 2.58
N THR A 12 -16.13 -3.75 1.77
CA THR A 12 -15.23 -3.47 0.65
C THR A 12 -13.83 -3.11 1.14
N LEU A 13 -13.72 -2.31 2.20
CA LEU A 13 -12.41 -2.01 2.80
C LEU A 13 -11.67 -3.27 3.27
N GLN A 14 -12.35 -4.18 3.97
CA GLN A 14 -11.76 -5.45 4.42
C GLN A 14 -11.31 -6.33 3.25
N SER A 15 -12.10 -6.36 2.16
CA SER A 15 -11.75 -7.08 0.94
C SER A 15 -10.45 -6.56 0.33
N GLU A 16 -10.30 -5.23 0.21
CA GLU A 16 -9.08 -4.61 -0.31
C GLU A 16 -7.87 -4.91 0.59
N CYS A 17 -8.02 -4.78 1.91
CA CYS A 17 -6.94 -5.07 2.85
C CYS A 17 -6.48 -6.54 2.78
N THR A 18 -7.41 -7.48 2.61
CA THR A 18 -7.09 -8.91 2.47
C THR A 18 -6.38 -9.20 1.15
N ALA A 19 -6.83 -8.60 0.05
CA ALA A 19 -6.19 -8.74 -1.24
C ALA A 19 -4.77 -8.16 -1.24
N ASN A 20 -4.59 -6.99 -0.63
CA ASN A 20 -3.28 -6.34 -0.46
C ASN A 20 -2.32 -7.17 0.38
N TYR A 21 -2.82 -7.85 1.43
CA TYR A 21 -2.01 -8.77 2.22
C TYR A 21 -1.40 -9.86 1.34
N VAL A 22 -2.22 -10.54 0.54
CA VAL A 22 -1.76 -11.62 -0.33
C VAL A 22 -0.71 -11.11 -1.33
N ARG A 23 -0.94 -9.95 -1.96
CA ARG A 23 -0.01 -9.34 -2.92
C ARG A 23 1.31 -8.96 -2.26
N LEU A 24 1.26 -8.33 -1.08
CA LEU A 24 2.47 -7.94 -0.35
C LEU A 24 3.26 -9.15 0.12
N THR A 25 2.62 -10.18 0.68
CA THR A 25 3.33 -11.39 1.09
C THR A 25 4.04 -12.06 -0.09
N ARG A 26 3.42 -12.08 -1.28
CA ARG A 26 4.06 -12.60 -2.50
C ARG A 26 5.28 -11.79 -2.92
N LEU A 27 5.15 -10.46 -2.92
CA LEU A 27 6.24 -9.57 -3.33
C LEU A 27 7.37 -9.53 -2.29
N LEU A 28 7.06 -9.60 -1.00
CA LEU A 28 8.05 -9.58 0.06
C LEU A 28 8.80 -10.90 0.17
N GLY A 29 8.15 -12.05 -0.04
CA GLY A 29 8.78 -13.35 0.18
C GLY A 29 9.38 -13.47 1.59
N ASP A 30 10.63 -13.90 1.67
CA ASP A 30 11.33 -14.16 2.92
C ASP A 30 12.15 -12.96 3.45
N LEU A 31 11.91 -11.75 2.93
CA LEU A 31 12.64 -10.55 3.38
C LEU A 31 12.53 -10.35 4.90
N GLU A 32 13.68 -10.10 5.51
CA GLU A 32 13.81 -9.83 6.94
C GLU A 32 13.76 -8.32 7.25
N ALA A 33 13.61 -7.99 8.53
CA ALA A 33 13.59 -6.60 8.97
C ALA A 33 14.87 -5.86 8.58
N GLY A 34 14.72 -4.71 7.92
CA GLY A 34 15.81 -3.91 7.37
C GLY A 34 16.06 -4.13 5.88
N GLU A 35 15.64 -5.27 5.35
CA GLU A 35 15.82 -5.62 3.94
C GLU A 35 14.80 -4.92 3.04
N SER A 36 15.17 -4.79 1.77
CA SER A 36 14.33 -4.17 0.75
C SER A 36 14.41 -4.92 -0.56
N ARG A 37 13.31 -4.90 -1.30
CA ARG A 37 13.21 -5.42 -2.64
C ARG A 37 12.70 -4.35 -3.57
N GLU A 38 13.32 -4.26 -4.74
CA GLU A 38 12.86 -3.41 -5.81
C GLU A 38 12.25 -4.27 -6.92
N VAL A 39 11.15 -3.77 -7.48
CA VAL A 39 10.42 -4.39 -8.56
C VAL A 39 10.30 -3.36 -9.68
N GLU A 40 10.98 -3.58 -10.80
CA GLU A 40 10.92 -2.65 -11.92
C GLU A 40 9.50 -2.58 -12.50
N LEU A 41 9.00 -1.35 -12.68
CA LEU A 41 7.71 -1.09 -13.29
C LEU A 41 7.95 -0.76 -14.76
N VAL A 42 7.59 -1.70 -15.65
CA VAL A 42 7.72 -1.55 -17.10
C VAL A 42 6.34 -1.55 -17.74
N ASN A 43 6.01 -0.50 -18.49
CA ASN A 43 4.77 -0.47 -19.26
C ASN A 43 5.11 -0.33 -20.76
N GLN A 44 4.63 -1.25 -21.58
CA GLN A 44 4.83 -1.26 -23.04
C GLN A 44 6.31 -1.07 -23.45
N GLY A 45 7.25 -1.70 -22.73
CA GLY A 45 8.69 -1.62 -23.01
C GLY A 45 9.38 -0.34 -22.52
N ARG A 46 8.66 0.57 -21.85
CA ARG A 46 9.24 1.77 -21.22
C ARG A 46 9.30 1.58 -19.70
N ARG A 47 10.48 1.81 -19.12
CA ARG A 47 10.66 1.84 -17.67
C ARG A 47 9.95 3.06 -17.10
N LEU A 48 8.91 2.84 -16.31
CA LEU A 48 8.16 3.88 -15.60
C LEU A 48 8.82 4.22 -14.25
N GLY A 49 9.46 3.24 -13.63
CA GLY A 49 10.11 3.38 -12.33
C GLY A 49 10.42 2.02 -11.71
N ALA A 50 10.62 1.99 -10.40
CA ALA A 50 10.75 0.80 -9.59
C ALA A 50 9.89 0.96 -8.32
N LEU A 51 9.11 -0.07 -8.00
CA LEU A 51 8.43 -0.20 -6.72
C LEU A 51 9.44 -0.73 -5.70
N CYS A 52 9.72 0.05 -4.67
CA CYS A 52 10.59 -0.32 -3.56
C CYS A 52 9.73 -0.74 -2.36
N LEU A 53 9.95 -1.96 -1.89
CA LEU A 53 9.33 -2.53 -0.70
C LEU A 53 10.41 -2.73 0.34
N LYS A 54 10.29 -2.07 1.50
CA LYS A 54 11.24 -2.21 2.61
C LYS A 54 10.54 -2.71 3.86
N VAL A 55 11.02 -3.80 4.43
CA VAL A 55 10.57 -4.28 5.74
C VAL A 55 11.19 -3.36 6.80
N GLN A 56 10.38 -2.54 7.45
CA GLN A 56 10.85 -1.65 8.52
C GLN A 56 10.99 -2.42 9.82
N GLU A 57 9.97 -3.20 10.15
CA GLU A 57 9.85 -3.97 11.39
C GLU A 57 9.12 -5.28 11.11
N ARG A 58 9.51 -6.34 11.81
CA ARG A 58 8.86 -7.65 11.75
C ARG A 58 8.68 -8.15 13.19
N ALA A 59 7.44 -8.32 13.60
CA ALA A 59 7.04 -8.94 14.86
C ALA A 59 6.18 -10.18 14.56
N PRO A 60 5.95 -11.08 15.54
CA PRO A 60 5.30 -12.37 15.29
C PRO A 60 3.94 -12.30 14.59
N TYR A 61 3.15 -11.27 14.88
CA TYR A 61 1.80 -11.09 14.33
C TYR A 61 1.66 -9.84 13.48
N THR A 62 2.66 -8.96 13.47
CA THR A 62 2.59 -7.67 12.77
C THR A 62 3.90 -7.30 12.12
N SER A 63 3.86 -6.95 10.84
CA SER A 63 5.01 -6.39 10.12
C SER A 63 4.70 -4.98 9.64
N ILE A 64 5.71 -4.11 9.63
CA ILE A 64 5.59 -2.74 9.10
C ILE A 64 6.42 -2.67 7.83
N ILE A 65 5.76 -2.34 6.73
CA ILE A 65 6.36 -2.25 5.42
C ILE A 65 6.30 -0.81 4.93
N ARG A 66 7.39 -0.33 4.36
CA ARG A 66 7.41 0.90 3.59
C ARG A 66 7.30 0.56 2.11
N VAL A 67 6.33 1.15 1.45
CA VAL A 67 6.11 1.02 0.01
C VAL A 67 6.40 2.39 -0.61
N SER A 68 7.33 2.46 -1.55
CA SER A 68 7.64 3.70 -2.27
C SER A 68 7.91 3.43 -3.73
N GLN A 69 7.78 4.46 -4.56
CA GLN A 69 8.17 4.40 -5.96
C GLN A 69 9.43 5.23 -6.17
N HIS A 70 10.39 4.66 -6.90
CA HIS A 70 11.52 5.38 -7.48
C HIS A 70 11.30 5.52 -8.97
N GLY A 71 11.61 6.66 -9.56
CA GLY A 71 11.36 6.99 -10.95
C GLY A 71 12.49 7.85 -11.53
N VAL A 72 12.46 8.04 -12.85
CA VAL A 72 13.46 8.85 -13.56
C VAL A 72 13.40 10.33 -13.16
N LEU A 73 12.27 10.77 -12.58
CA LEU A 73 11.98 12.16 -12.21
C LEU A 73 11.98 12.39 -10.69
N ASP A 74 12.61 11.53 -9.89
CA ASP A 74 12.63 11.66 -8.42
C ASP A 74 13.23 12.98 -7.92
N ALA A 75 14.08 13.61 -8.73
CA ALA A 75 14.65 14.94 -8.44
C ALA A 75 13.65 16.10 -8.68
N VAL A 76 12.52 15.85 -9.33
CA VAL A 76 11.57 16.86 -9.81
C VAL A 76 10.19 16.69 -9.18
N ILE A 77 9.80 15.46 -8.82
CA ILE A 77 8.46 15.13 -8.31
C ILE A 77 8.59 14.37 -6.99
N ASP A 78 7.76 14.76 -6.01
CA ASP A 78 7.62 14.00 -4.77
C ASP A 78 7.02 12.62 -5.06
N THR A 79 7.82 11.57 -4.87
CA THR A 79 7.34 10.23 -5.12
C THR A 79 6.39 9.74 -4.03
N PRO A 80 5.28 9.08 -4.43
CA PRO A 80 4.36 8.48 -3.49
C PRO A 80 5.04 7.44 -2.59
N ARG A 81 4.76 7.56 -1.29
CA ARG A 81 5.27 6.68 -0.23
C ARG A 81 4.17 6.35 0.75
N MET A 82 4.12 5.09 1.17
CA MET A 82 3.15 4.55 2.11
C MET A 82 3.85 3.79 3.22
N ARG A 83 3.28 3.85 4.42
CA ARG A 83 3.52 2.85 5.45
C ARG A 83 2.32 1.92 5.49
N VAL A 84 2.60 0.62 5.48
CA VAL A 84 1.59 -0.43 5.48
C VAL A 84 1.85 -1.35 6.66
N HIS A 85 0.83 -1.62 7.46
CA HIS A 85 0.87 -2.62 8.51
C HIS A 85 0.27 -3.91 7.98
N LEU A 86 1.02 -5.00 8.09
CA LEU A 86 0.54 -6.35 7.81
C LEU A 86 0.20 -7.02 9.12
N TYR A 87 -1.04 -7.43 9.29
CA TYR A 87 -1.52 -8.23 10.40
C TYR A 87 -1.61 -9.69 9.93
N HIS A 88 -0.75 -10.55 10.47
CA HIS A 88 -0.57 -11.94 10.01
C HIS A 88 -1.64 -12.89 10.56
N ASP A 89 -2.20 -12.57 11.72
CA ASP A 89 -3.27 -13.30 12.40
C ASP A 89 -4.60 -13.20 11.64
N VAL A 90 -4.97 -11.99 11.20
CA VAL A 90 -6.19 -11.73 10.43
C VAL A 90 -5.95 -11.64 8.92
N ARG A 91 -4.69 -11.78 8.47
CA ARG A 91 -4.26 -11.74 7.06
C ARG A 91 -4.73 -10.47 6.33
N MET A 92 -4.47 -9.32 6.93
CA MET A 92 -4.86 -8.01 6.39
C MET A 92 -3.65 -7.09 6.26
N ALA A 93 -3.63 -6.28 5.20
CA ALA A 93 -2.67 -5.19 5.03
C ALA A 93 -3.41 -3.85 5.00
N GLU A 94 -3.00 -2.93 5.84
CA GLU A 94 -3.62 -1.61 5.96
C GLU A 94 -2.61 -0.49 5.76
N VAL A 95 -2.93 0.46 4.88
CA VAL A 95 -2.16 1.72 4.76
C VAL A 95 -2.38 2.59 6.01
N THR A 96 -1.32 2.84 6.77
CA THR A 96 -1.35 3.63 8.02
C THR A 96 -0.80 5.05 7.87
N ASP A 97 0.02 5.31 6.84
CA ASP A 97 0.57 6.64 6.53
C ASP A 97 0.73 6.79 5.01
N PHE A 98 0.45 7.97 4.48
CA PHE A 98 0.72 8.35 3.09
C PHE A 98 1.50 9.68 3.06
N GLN A 99 2.61 9.71 2.33
CA GLN A 99 3.41 10.92 2.07
C GLN A 99 3.90 11.72 3.31
N ARG A 100 4.06 11.10 4.50
CA ARG A 100 4.36 11.77 5.80
C ARG A 100 3.17 12.51 6.42
N GLN A 101 1.95 12.28 5.93
CA GLN A 101 0.74 12.67 6.64
C GLN A 101 0.30 11.52 7.54
N ARG A 102 0.49 11.71 8.86
CA ARG A 102 0.03 10.81 9.91
C ARG A 102 -1.34 11.26 10.41
N HIS A 103 -2.21 10.29 10.69
CA HIS A 103 -3.58 10.40 11.23
C HIS A 103 -4.70 10.58 10.19
N PHE A 104 -5.36 9.46 9.90
CA PHE A 104 -6.76 9.45 9.49
C PHE A 104 -7.57 9.04 10.72
N ASP A 105 -8.20 9.98 11.41
CA ASP A 105 -9.07 9.67 12.55
C ASP A 105 -10.28 8.86 12.06
N GLY A 106 -10.56 7.74 12.73
CA GLY A 106 -11.59 6.77 12.35
C GLY A 106 -13.04 7.28 12.35
N ARG A 107 -13.29 8.55 12.66
CA ARG A 107 -14.57 9.23 12.49
C ARG A 107 -14.35 10.72 12.23
N TYR A 108 -14.45 11.12 10.96
CA TYR A 108 -14.73 12.52 10.64
C TYR A 108 -16.24 12.70 10.44
N ARG A 109 -16.89 13.42 11.37
CA ARG A 109 -18.25 13.90 11.15
C ARG A 109 -18.15 14.97 10.06
N TYR A 110 -18.68 14.68 8.87
CA TYR A 110 -18.68 15.65 7.79
C TYR A 110 -19.76 16.72 8.04
N PRO A 111 -19.46 18.01 7.82
CA PRO A 111 -18.17 18.56 7.41
C PRO A 111 -17.14 18.62 8.56
N ASN A 112 -15.92 18.13 8.32
CA ASN A 112 -14.77 18.33 9.21
C ASN A 112 -13.92 19.51 8.72
N ALA A 113 -13.23 20.21 9.64
CA ALA A 113 -12.49 21.44 9.33
C ALA A 113 -11.37 21.27 8.27
N ARG A 114 -10.95 20.03 7.99
CA ARG A 114 -9.90 19.67 7.02
C ARG A 114 -10.44 19.06 5.71
N MET A 115 -11.76 18.94 5.55
CA MET A 115 -12.41 18.31 4.38
C MET A 115 -11.95 16.88 4.03
N HIS A 116 -11.50 16.06 5.00
CA HIS A 116 -11.15 14.66 4.72
C HIS A 116 -12.34 13.91 4.11
N GLN A 117 -12.09 13.20 3.01
CA GLN A 117 -13.13 12.44 2.35
C GLN A 117 -13.52 11.23 3.20
N PRO A 118 -14.82 10.93 3.33
CA PRO A 118 -15.29 9.84 4.18
C PRO A 118 -14.76 8.42 3.83
N ASP A 119 -14.24 8.24 2.62
CA ASP A 119 -13.73 6.99 2.05
C ASP A 119 -12.21 7.00 1.81
N GLU A 120 -11.49 8.00 2.31
CA GLU A 120 -10.05 8.19 2.11
C GLU A 120 -9.23 6.92 2.41
N LYS A 121 -9.57 6.20 3.49
CA LYS A 121 -8.92 4.93 3.84
C LYS A 121 -9.14 3.84 2.78
N LEU A 122 -10.34 3.75 2.21
CA LEU A 122 -10.64 2.80 1.14
C LEU A 122 -9.90 3.19 -0.15
N GLN A 123 -9.86 4.47 -0.49
CA GLN A 123 -9.13 4.97 -1.65
C GLN A 123 -7.62 4.66 -1.55
N LEU A 124 -7.02 4.88 -0.38
CA LEU A 124 -5.60 4.57 -0.16
C LEU A 124 -5.30 3.06 -0.27
N ASN A 125 -6.16 2.20 0.28
CA ASN A 125 -5.97 0.76 0.16
C ASN A 125 -6.18 0.27 -1.28
N ARG A 126 -7.12 0.86 -2.04
CA ARG A 126 -7.26 0.57 -3.48
C ARG A 126 -6.04 1.00 -4.28
N PHE A 127 -5.55 2.21 -4.02
CA PHE A 127 -4.35 2.73 -4.68
C PHE A 127 -3.13 1.83 -4.42
N LEU A 128 -2.94 1.39 -3.17
CA LEU A 128 -1.93 0.38 -2.85
C LEU A 128 -2.15 -0.91 -3.65
N GLY A 129 -3.39 -1.39 -3.74
CA GLY A 129 -3.72 -2.60 -4.50
C GLY A 129 -3.34 -2.50 -5.98
N GLU A 130 -3.68 -1.39 -6.63
CA GLU A 130 -3.31 -1.13 -8.04
C GLU A 130 -1.79 -1.11 -8.23
N TRP A 131 -1.04 -0.52 -7.30
CA TRP A 131 0.42 -0.51 -7.32
C TRP A 131 1.03 -1.89 -7.22
N LEU A 132 0.53 -2.70 -6.28
CA LEU A 132 1.02 -4.06 -6.07
C LEU A 132 0.65 -4.97 -7.24
N ASP A 133 -0.56 -4.82 -7.80
CA ASP A 133 -0.99 -5.54 -9.00
C ASP A 133 -0.12 -5.18 -10.20
N HIS A 134 0.17 -3.90 -10.41
CA HIS A 134 1.08 -3.47 -11.46
C HIS A 134 2.49 -4.03 -11.23
N GLY A 135 2.98 -4.00 -9.99
CA GLY A 135 4.26 -4.59 -9.61
C GLY A 135 4.32 -6.11 -9.82
N LEU A 136 3.22 -6.84 -9.63
CA LEU A 136 3.17 -8.28 -9.89
C LEU A 136 3.04 -8.61 -11.38
N ALA A 137 2.24 -7.84 -12.13
CA ALA A 137 1.97 -8.10 -13.55
C ALA A 137 3.13 -7.68 -14.47
N HIS A 138 3.83 -6.61 -14.10
CA HIS A 138 4.88 -5.99 -14.92
C HIS A 138 6.26 -5.97 -14.24
N GLY A 139 6.34 -6.50 -13.02
CA GLY A 139 7.59 -6.67 -12.29
C GLY A 139 8.45 -7.75 -12.90
N HIS A 140 9.47 -7.36 -13.64
CA HIS A 140 10.62 -8.22 -13.88
C HIS A 140 11.42 -8.31 -12.59
N SER A 141 10.93 -9.11 -11.64
CA SER A 141 11.74 -9.43 -10.47
C SER A 141 12.78 -10.48 -10.86
N LEU A 142 14.06 -10.19 -10.59
CA LEU A 142 15.15 -11.12 -10.81
C LEU A 142 15.05 -12.41 -9.95
N ASP A 143 14.14 -12.47 -8.96
CA ASP A 143 13.98 -13.63 -8.05
C ASP A 143 12.56 -13.78 -7.49
N LEU A 144 11.51 -13.95 -8.32
CA LEU A 144 10.22 -14.41 -7.78
C LEU A 144 10.30 -15.93 -7.55
N PRO A 145 10.24 -16.43 -6.29
CA PRO A 145 10.14 -17.86 -6.07
C PRO A 145 8.81 -18.36 -6.66
N GLN A 146 8.91 -19.26 -7.64
CA GLN A 146 7.76 -20.04 -8.10
C GLN A 146 7.43 -21.06 -7.02
N LEU A 147 6.19 -21.03 -6.51
CA LEU A 147 5.72 -22.10 -5.64
C LEU A 147 5.40 -23.35 -6.48
N PRO A 148 5.61 -24.56 -5.91
CA PRO A 148 5.35 -25.84 -6.56
C PRO A 148 3.88 -26.10 -6.87
#